data_AF-A0A1G6DYT8-F1
#
_entry.id   AF-A0A1G6DYT8-F1
#
_cell.length_a   1.000
_cell.length_b   1.000
_cell.length_c   1.000
_cell.angle_alpha   90.00
_cell.angle_beta   90.00
_cell.angle_gamma   90.00
#
_symmetry.space_group_name_H-M   'P 1'
#
loop_
_entity.id
_entity.type
_entity.pdbx_description
1 polymer ?
#
loop_
_entity_poly.entity_id
_entity_poly.type
_entity_poly.pdbx_seq_one_letter_code
_entity_poly.pdbx_strand_id
1 'polypeptide(L)'
;MGIVVKINRTKLAYILAPIFPALYMLAIPYLSGSSYTGRHDILLVLLFSLSVSYLSCLLLGFPLVKFLRKRNSLSLVNVVVGGVLLGMLVYYVFGYGFTALLDSSMESGSLIQVLAWGAALGALVALPFSLIAGFPLTHPKKTG
;
A
#
# COMPACT_ATOMS: atom_id res chain seq x y z
N MET A 1 -24.08 24.39 18.74
CA MET A 1 -22.76 24.78 18.19
C MET A 1 -22.03 23.49 17.80
N GLY A 2 -22.17 23.04 16.56
CA GLY A 2 -21.54 21.80 16.09
C GLY A 2 -20.05 22.03 15.86
N ILE A 3 -19.20 21.30 16.58
CA ILE A 3 -17.75 21.31 16.32
C ILE A 3 -17.55 20.63 14.97
N VAL A 4 -17.47 21.42 13.90
CA VAL A 4 -17.06 20.93 12.59
C VAL A 4 -15.55 20.69 12.66
N VAL A 5 -15.16 19.48 13.08
CA VAL A 5 -13.76 19.04 13.04
C VAL A 5 -13.34 19.00 11.58
N LYS A 6 -12.52 19.97 11.15
CA LYS A 6 -11.95 20.02 9.80
C LYS A 6 -10.88 18.95 9.70
N ILE A 7 -11.29 17.70 9.43
CA ILE A 7 -10.35 16.57 9.28
C ILE A 7 -9.44 16.86 8.10
N ASN A 8 -8.13 16.89 8.35
CA ASN A 8 -7.14 17.00 7.29
C ASN A 8 -7.21 15.73 6.42
N ARG A 9 -7.66 15.87 5.18
CA ARG A 9 -7.82 14.78 4.21
C ARG A 9 -6.57 13.90 4.07
N THR A 10 -5.38 14.48 4.16
CA THR A 10 -4.13 13.72 4.11
C THR A 10 -3.95 12.82 5.34
N LYS A 11 -4.32 13.30 6.54
CA LYS A 11 -4.29 12.47 7.76
C LYS A 11 -5.28 11.31 7.66
N LEU A 12 -6.47 11.58 7.15
CA LEU A 12 -7.47 10.55 6.91
C LEU A 12 -6.97 9.49 5.92
N ALA A 13 -6.30 9.92 4.85
CA ALA A 13 -5.70 9.02 3.87
C ALA A 13 -4.64 8.09 4.50
N TYR A 14 -3.78 8.58 5.40
CA TYR A 14 -2.83 7.74 6.12
C TYR A 14 -3.47 6.72 7.05
N ILE A 15 -4.67 7.02 7.58
CA ILE A 15 -5.40 6.10 8.44
C ILE A 15 -6.10 5.03 7.60
N LEU A 16 -6.76 5.43 6.50
CA LEU A 16 -7.65 4.53 5.75
C LEU A 16 -6.95 3.74 4.64
N ALA A 17 -6.00 4.34 3.93
CA ALA A 17 -5.39 3.69 2.77
C ALA A 17 -4.65 2.37 3.10
N PRO A 18 -3.91 2.24 4.22
CA PRO A 18 -3.23 0.99 4.58
C PRO A 18 -4.18 -0.18 4.89
N ILE A 19 -5.49 0.05 5.02
CA ILE A 19 -6.50 -0.98 5.25
C ILE A 19 -6.82 -1.74 3.96
N PHE A 20 -6.66 -1.10 2.79
CA PHE A 20 -7.05 -1.68 1.50
C PHE A 20 -6.33 -2.98 1.14
N PRO A 21 -5.01 -3.15 1.35
CA PRO A 21 -4.34 -4.43 1.16
C PRO A 21 -4.95 -5.56 1.99
N ALA A 22 -5.32 -5.29 3.24
CA ALA A 22 -5.93 -6.29 4.11
C ALA A 22 -7.32 -6.68 3.60
N LEU A 23 -8.14 -5.70 3.18
CA LEU A 23 -9.44 -5.96 2.57
C LEU A 23 -9.30 -6.79 1.28
N TYR A 24 -8.31 -6.47 0.45
CA TYR A 24 -8.02 -7.21 -0.77
C TYR A 24 -7.60 -8.65 -0.48
N MET A 25 -6.67 -8.85 0.45
CA MET A 25 -6.21 -10.18 0.86
C MET A 25 -7.34 -11.03 1.44
N LEU A 26 -8.31 -10.44 2.14
CA LEU A 26 -9.47 -11.16 2.65
C LEU A 26 -10.52 -11.45 1.57
N ALA A 27 -10.73 -10.53 0.63
CA ALA A 27 -11.77 -10.65 -0.39
C ALA A 27 -11.40 -11.63 -1.52
N ILE A 28 -10.14 -11.67 -1.95
CA ILE A 28 -9.69 -12.51 -3.08
C ILE A 28 -9.95 -14.01 -2.85
N PRO A 29 -9.58 -14.61 -1.70
CA PRO A 29 -9.84 -16.03 -1.44
C PRO A 29 -11.33 -16.33 -1.41
N TYR A 30 -12.11 -15.46 -0.74
CA TYR A 30 -13.57 -15.57 -0.68
C TYR A 30 -14.21 -15.58 -2.08
N LEU A 31 -13.75 -14.72 -3.00
CA LEU A 31 -14.27 -14.64 -4.36
C LEU A 31 -13.79 -15.78 -5.28
N SER A 32 -12.61 -16.35 -5.01
CA SER A 32 -12.03 -17.44 -5.80
C SER A 32 -12.51 -18.83 -5.37
N GLY A 33 -13.43 -18.91 -4.39
CA GLY A 33 -13.91 -20.17 -3.83
C GLY A 33 -12.86 -20.90 -2.99
N SER A 34 -11.72 -20.24 -2.70
CA SER A 34 -10.70 -20.76 -1.80
C SER A 34 -10.98 -20.23 -0.39
N SER A 35 -11.50 -21.11 0.45
CA SER A 35 -11.87 -20.75 1.83
C SER A 35 -10.65 -20.82 2.74
N TYR A 36 -10.47 -19.80 3.57
CA TYR A 36 -9.62 -19.91 4.75
C TYR A 36 -10.09 -21.08 5.61
N THR A 37 -9.20 -22.03 5.87
CA THR A 37 -9.50 -23.28 6.59
C THR A 37 -9.75 -23.06 8.09
N GLY A 38 -9.25 -21.97 8.66
CA GLY A 38 -9.49 -21.64 10.06
C GLY A 38 -9.54 -20.14 10.38
N ARG A 39 -10.12 -19.82 11.55
CA ARG A 39 -10.15 -18.45 12.11
C ARG A 39 -8.75 -17.87 12.33
N HIS A 40 -7.76 -18.73 12.59
CA HIS A 40 -6.37 -18.34 12.82
C HIS A 40 -5.69 -17.80 11.55
N ASP A 41 -6.03 -18.33 10.37
CA ASP A 41 -5.46 -17.90 9.09
C ASP A 41 -5.86 -16.44 8.78
N ILE A 42 -7.14 -16.11 9.01
CA ILE A 42 -7.70 -14.77 8.83
C ILE A 42 -7.02 -13.77 9.77
N LEU A 43 -6.85 -14.14 11.04
CA LEU A 43 -6.20 -13.28 12.04
C LEU A 43 -4.74 -13.02 11.70
N LEU A 44 -4.00 -14.05 11.26
CA LEU A 44 -2.61 -13.92 10.84
C LEU A 44 -2.48 -13.00 9.61
N VAL A 45 -3.33 -13.19 8.60
CA VAL A 45 -3.37 -12.34 7.40
C VAL A 45 -3.66 -10.88 7.78
N LEU A 46 -4.65 -10.64 8.64
CA LEU A 46 -4.97 -9.29 9.12
C LEU A 46 -3.82 -8.66 9.88
N LEU A 47 -3.25 -9.38 10.85
CA LEU A 47 -2.17 -8.88 11.69
C LEU A 47 -0.96 -8.52 10.82
N PHE A 48 -0.54 -9.44 9.96
CA PHE A 48 0.65 -9.22 9.12
C PHE A 48 0.40 -8.14 8.06
N SER A 49 -0.73 -8.22 7.34
CA SER A 49 -1.06 -7.25 6.29
C SER A 49 -1.20 -5.83 6.84
N LEU A 50 -1.88 -5.64 7.97
CA LEU A 50 -2.06 -4.32 8.57
C LEU A 50 -0.72 -3.80 9.10
N SER A 51 0.02 -4.59 9.87
CA SER A 51 1.31 -4.17 10.41
C SER A 51 2.30 -3.77 9.32
N VAL A 52 2.46 -4.60 8.28
CA VAL A 52 3.37 -4.31 7.17
C VAL A 52 2.88 -3.10 6.37
N SER A 53 1.59 -2.98 6.10
CA SER A 53 1.04 -1.86 5.32
C SER A 53 1.18 -0.52 6.05
N TYR A 54 0.85 -0.46 7.35
CA TYR A 54 1.01 0.76 8.15
C TYR A 54 2.48 1.12 8.33
N LEU A 55 3.34 0.14 8.64
CA LEU A 55 4.76 0.39 8.82
C LEU A 55 5.40 0.91 7.53
N SER A 56 5.11 0.28 6.39
CA SER A 56 5.62 0.71 5.09
C SER A 56 5.07 2.08 4.68
N CYS A 57 3.79 2.36 4.95
CA CYS A 57 3.20 3.65 4.67
C CYS A 57 3.85 4.77 5.50
N LEU A 58 4.12 4.53 6.79
CA LEU A 58 4.77 5.51 7.67
C LEU A 58 6.25 5.69 7.35
N LEU A 59 6.98 4.60 7.09
CA LEU A 59 8.43 4.65 6.85
C LEU A 59 8.79 5.11 5.44
N LEU A 60 7.98 4.77 4.42
CA LEU A 60 8.33 5.03 3.02
C LEU A 60 7.31 5.94 2.33
N GLY A 61 6.01 5.69 2.54
CA GLY A 61 4.94 6.50 1.95
C GLY A 61 4.96 7.96 2.41
N PHE A 62 5.14 8.19 3.71
CA PHE A 62 5.17 9.54 4.27
C PHE A 62 6.37 10.38 3.79
N PRO A 63 7.62 9.85 3.80
CA PRO A 63 8.74 10.52 3.16
C PRO A 63 8.53 10.77 1.66
N LEU A 64 7.97 9.82 0.92
CA LEU A 64 7.68 9.99 -0.51
C LEU A 64 6.73 11.18 -0.75
N VAL A 65 5.62 11.25 -0.03
CA VAL A 65 4.65 12.35 -0.16
C VAL A 65 5.28 13.69 0.23
N LYS A 66 6.08 13.72 1.30
CA LYS A 66 6.83 14.93 1.69
C LYS A 66 7.81 15.36 0.61
N PHE A 67 8.53 14.41 0.00
CA PHE A 67 9.49 14.67 -1.06
C PHE A 67 8.82 15.21 -2.33
N LEU A 68 7.74 14.56 -2.79
CA LEU A 68 6.97 15.01 -3.97
C LEU A 68 6.32 16.39 -3.73
N ARG A 69 5.85 16.66 -2.51
CA ARG A 69 5.35 17.98 -2.12
C ARG A 69 6.46 19.03 -2.16
N LYS A 70 7.63 18.74 -1.60
CA LYS A 70 8.80 19.65 -1.61
C LYS A 70 9.25 19.98 -3.04
N ARG A 71 9.12 19.04 -3.97
CA ARG A 71 9.47 19.21 -5.39
C ARG A 71 8.37 19.87 -6.24
N ASN A 72 7.24 20.27 -5.66
CA ASN A 72 6.05 20.70 -6.41
C ASN A 72 5.75 19.70 -7.54
N SER A 73 5.68 18.42 -7.20
CA SER A 73 5.40 17.32 -8.13
C SER A 73 4.36 16.37 -7.55
N LEU A 74 3.52 16.86 -6.63
CA LEU A 74 2.51 16.08 -5.95
C LEU A 74 1.28 15.91 -6.87
N SER A 75 1.22 14.77 -7.55
CA SER A 75 0.08 14.34 -8.37
C SER A 75 -0.30 12.90 -8.01
N LEU A 76 -1.54 12.53 -8.31
CA LEU A 76 -2.03 11.15 -8.15
C LEU A 76 -1.12 10.17 -8.89
N VAL A 77 -0.77 10.48 -10.14
CA VAL A 77 0.09 9.61 -10.96
C VAL A 77 1.45 9.40 -10.29
N ASN A 78 2.12 10.47 -9.82
CA ASN A 78 3.44 10.36 -9.21
C ASN A 78 3.40 9.58 -7.89
N VAL A 79 2.34 9.75 -7.11
CA VAL A 79 2.15 9.00 -5.85
C VAL A 79 1.88 7.53 -6.14
N VAL A 80 1.06 7.20 -7.15
CA VAL A 80 0.79 5.81 -7.55
C VAL A 80 2.06 5.14 -8.09
N VAL A 81 2.80 5.79 -8.98
CA VAL A 81 4.08 5.26 -9.51
C VAL A 81 5.07 5.03 -8.38
N GLY A 82 5.24 6.01 -7.48
CA GLY A 82 6.11 5.83 -6.31
C GLY A 82 5.61 4.71 -5.38
N GLY A 83 4.29 4.59 -5.19
CA GLY A 83 3.68 3.52 -4.41
C GLY A 83 3.92 2.13 -5.01
N VAL A 84 3.84 1.99 -6.33
CA VAL A 84 4.17 0.75 -7.06
C VAL A 84 5.63 0.36 -6.82
N LEU A 85 6.57 1.30 -7.01
CA LEU A 85 8.00 1.03 -6.84
C LEU A 85 8.35 0.68 -5.38
N LEU A 86 7.78 1.40 -4.41
CA LEU A 86 7.95 1.09 -3.00
C LEU A 86 7.29 -0.24 -2.63
N GLY A 87 6.12 -0.56 -3.20
CA GLY A 87 5.44 -1.83 -2.99
C GLY A 87 6.25 -3.01 -3.49
N MET A 88 6.83 -2.90 -4.68
CA MET A 88 7.79 -3.87 -5.23
C MET A 88 8.96 -4.11 -4.25
N LEU A 89 9.58 -3.03 -3.78
CA LEU A 89 10.72 -3.09 -2.86
C LEU A 89 10.35 -3.73 -1.52
N VAL A 90 9.25 -3.27 -0.90
CA VAL A 90 8.77 -3.78 0.38
C VAL A 90 8.43 -5.27 0.27
N TYR A 91 7.65 -5.66 -0.75
CA TYR A 91 7.26 -7.04 -0.92
C TYR A 91 8.46 -7.95 -1.18
N TYR A 92 9.43 -7.50 -1.97
CA TYR A 92 10.69 -8.21 -2.19
C TYR A 92 11.48 -8.39 -0.88
N VAL A 93 11.74 -7.31 -0.14
CA VAL A 93 12.53 -7.35 1.11
C VAL A 93 11.84 -8.19 2.18
N PHE A 94 10.53 -8.01 2.38
CA PHE A 94 9.78 -8.82 3.36
C PHE A 94 9.67 -10.27 2.92
N GLY A 95 9.43 -10.56 1.64
CA GLY A 95 9.38 -11.92 1.13
C GLY A 95 10.69 -12.68 1.35
N TYR A 96 11.82 -12.07 0.97
CA TYR A 96 13.14 -12.65 1.21
C TYR A 96 13.47 -12.77 2.69
N GLY A 97 13.15 -11.75 3.49
CA GLY A 97 13.37 -11.79 4.94
C GLY A 97 12.57 -12.90 5.63
N PHE A 98 11.31 -13.09 5.23
CA PHE A 98 10.43 -14.09 5.83
C PHE A 98 10.82 -15.51 5.46
N THR A 99 11.25 -15.74 4.22
CA THR A 99 11.75 -17.05 3.77
C THR A 99 13.08 -17.41 4.41
N ALA A 100 13.99 -16.45 4.56
CA ALA A 100 15.22 -16.64 5.33
C ALA A 100 14.94 -16.98 6.81
N LEU A 101 13.91 -16.39 7.42
CA LEU A 101 13.53 -16.67 8.81
C LEU A 101 12.89 -18.06 9.00
N LEU A 102 12.18 -18.56 7.98
CA LEU A 102 11.50 -19.85 8.04
C LEU A 102 12.38 -21.03 7.60
N ASP A 103 13.65 -20.76 7.24
CA ASP A 103 14.58 -21.72 6.66
C ASP A 103 13.97 -22.52 5.49
N SER A 104 13.02 -21.88 4.80
CA SER A 104 12.34 -22.45 3.65
C SER A 104 13.00 -21.92 2.40
N SER A 105 13.29 -22.81 1.45
CA SER A 105 13.58 -22.35 0.10
C SER A 105 12.36 -21.58 -0.37
N MET A 106 12.53 -20.32 -0.77
CA MET A 106 11.54 -19.68 -1.64
C MET A 106 11.29 -20.68 -2.78
N GLU A 107 10.10 -21.28 -2.84
CA GLU A 107 9.63 -21.80 -4.11
C GLU A 107 9.86 -20.65 -5.09
N SER A 108 10.69 -20.92 -6.09
CA SER A 108 11.18 -19.95 -7.04
C SER A 108 10.03 -19.48 -7.93
N GLY A 109 9.04 -18.80 -7.34
CA GLY A 109 8.17 -17.92 -8.06
C GLY A 109 9.07 -16.97 -8.82
N SER A 110 8.84 -16.83 -10.12
CA SER A 110 9.65 -15.95 -10.95
C SER A 110 9.75 -14.59 -10.25
N LEU A 111 10.94 -13.99 -10.21
CA LEU A 111 11.14 -12.65 -9.64
C LEU A 111 10.10 -11.64 -10.15
N ILE A 112 9.67 -11.83 -11.40
CA ILE A 112 8.58 -11.09 -12.05
C ILE A 112 7.27 -11.19 -11.25
N GLN A 113 6.87 -12.37 -10.80
CA GLN A 113 5.65 -12.58 -10.01
C GLN A 113 5.73 -11.89 -8.65
N VAL A 114 6.88 -11.96 -7.97
CA VAL A 114 7.10 -11.27 -6.68
C VAL A 114 6.96 -9.76 -6.85
N LEU A 115 7.61 -9.20 -7.89
CA LEU A 115 7.51 -7.78 -8.20
C LEU A 115 6.10 -7.37 -8.62
N ALA A 116 5.40 -8.21 -9.40
CA ALA A 116 4.03 -7.94 -9.82
C ALA A 116 3.06 -7.86 -8.63
N TRP A 117 3.20 -8.77 -7.65
CA TRP A 117 2.41 -8.71 -6.42
C TRP A 117 2.73 -7.48 -5.58
N GLY A 118 4.02 -7.17 -5.40
CA GLY A 118 4.44 -5.95 -4.72
C GLY A 118 3.90 -4.67 -5.39
N ALA A 119 3.92 -4.62 -6.71
CA ALA A 119 3.35 -3.52 -7.50
C ALA A 119 1.85 -3.37 -7.28
N ALA A 120 1.10 -4.47 -7.36
CA ALA A 120 -0.34 -4.48 -7.17
C ALA A 120 -0.73 -3.99 -5.76
N LEU A 121 -0.04 -4.47 -4.72
CA LEU A 121 -0.28 -4.03 -3.34
C LEU A 121 0.11 -2.57 -3.13
N GLY A 122 1.23 -2.13 -3.72
CA GLY A 122 1.65 -0.73 -3.71
C GLY A 122 0.61 0.20 -4.34
N ALA A 123 0.06 -0.18 -5.50
CA ALA A 123 -1.01 0.54 -6.16
C ALA A 123 -2.30 0.56 -5.34
N LEU A 124 -2.68 -0.58 -4.72
CA LEU A 124 -3.85 -0.70 -3.85
C LEU A 124 -3.80 0.21 -2.63
N VAL A 125 -2.62 0.60 -2.15
CA VAL A 125 -2.48 1.61 -1.09
C VAL A 125 -2.46 3.02 -1.69
N ALA A 126 -1.61 3.25 -2.69
CA ALA A 126 -1.31 4.59 -3.18
C ALA A 126 -2.48 5.25 -3.93
N LEU A 127 -3.31 4.47 -4.61
CA LEU A 127 -4.46 4.96 -5.36
C LEU A 127 -5.57 5.45 -4.40
N PRO A 128 -6.10 4.63 -3.46
CA PRO A 128 -7.04 5.13 -2.45
C PRO A 128 -6.46 6.27 -1.62
N PHE A 129 -5.17 6.20 -1.26
CA PHE A 129 -4.50 7.30 -0.55
C PHE A 129 -4.61 8.62 -1.32
N SER A 130 -4.26 8.62 -2.60
CA SER A 130 -4.27 9.82 -3.44
C SER A 130 -5.68 10.37 -3.65
N LEU A 131 -6.67 9.49 -3.81
CA LEU A 131 -8.08 9.87 -3.93
C LEU A 131 -8.62 10.48 -2.63
N ILE A 132 -8.39 9.84 -1.48
CA ILE A 132 -8.85 10.35 -0.17
C ILE A 132 -8.15 11.67 0.17
N ALA A 133 -6.85 11.78 -0.12
CA ALA A 133 -6.09 13.00 0.10
C ALA A 133 -6.50 14.15 -0.85
N GLY A 134 -7.15 13.83 -1.97
CA GLY A 134 -7.61 14.80 -2.97
C GLY A 134 -6.47 15.37 -3.82
N PHE A 135 -5.51 14.54 -4.22
CA PHE A 135 -4.42 14.98 -5.10
C PHE A 135 -4.90 15.15 -6.54
N PRO A 136 -4.37 16.13 -7.29
CA PRO A 136 -4.73 16.33 -8.69
C PRO A 136 -4.24 15.16 -9.54
N LEU A 137 -4.98 14.81 -10.61
CA LEU A 137 -4.64 13.72 -11.53
C LEU A 137 -3.23 13.91 -12.12
N THR A 138 -2.99 15.07 -12.72
CA THR A 138 -1.70 15.48 -13.29
C THR A 138 -1.30 16.82 -12.71
N HIS A 139 0.00 17.12 -12.73
CA HIS A 139 0.47 18.44 -12.34
C HIS A 139 -0.19 19.49 -13.25
N PRO A 140 -0.75 20.60 -12.71
CA PRO A 140 -1.23 21.67 -13.57
C PRO A 140 -0.05 22.16 -14.42
N LYS A 141 -0.22 22.07 -15.74
CA LYS A 141 0.73 22.60 -16.70
C LYS A 141 0.79 24.10 -16.43
N LYS A 142 1.96 24.64 -16.07
CA LYS A 142 2.17 26.09 -16.08
C LYS A 142 1.94 26.53 -17.53
N THR A 143 0.79 27.12 -17.81
CA THR A 143 0.61 27.96 -19.00
C THR A 143 1.52 29.16 -18.78
N GLY A 144 2.69 29.10 -19.39
CA GLY A 144 3.58 30.25 -19.56
C GLY A 144 3.05 31.17 -20.65
#